data_AF-P80392-F1
#
_entry.id   AF-P80392-F1
#
_cell.length_a   1.000
_cell.length_b   1.000
_cell.length_c   1.000
_cell.angle_alpha   90.00
_cell.angle_beta   90.00
_cell.angle_gamma   90.00
#
_symmetry.space_group_name_H-M   'P 1'
#
loop_
_entity.id
_entity.type
_entity.pdbx_description
1 polymer ?
#
loop_
_entity_poly.entity_id
_entity_poly.type
_entity_poly.pdbx_seq_one_letter_code
_entity_poly.pdbx_strand_id
1 'polypeptide(L)' 'MRILYLLFSLLFLALQVSPGLSSPKRDMLFCKRGTCHFGRCPSHLIKVGSCFGFRSCCKWPWDA' A
#
# COMPACT_ATOMS: atom_id res chain seq x y z
N MET A 1 -21.98 -11.54 -32.10
CA MET A 1 -22.49 -10.69 -31.00
C MET A 1 -22.25 -11.26 -29.60
N ARG A 2 -22.60 -12.52 -29.28
CA ARG A 2 -22.42 -13.09 -27.92
C ARG A 2 -20.96 -13.10 -27.41
N ILE A 3 -20.00 -13.39 -28.28
CA ILE A 3 -18.60 -13.54 -27.87
C ILE A 3 -17.99 -12.24 -27.31
N LEU A 4 -18.44 -11.08 -27.79
CA LEU A 4 -17.98 -9.78 -27.31
C LEU A 4 -18.34 -9.57 -25.82
N TYR A 5 -19.54 -9.98 -25.42
CA TYR A 5 -19.98 -9.89 -24.02
C TYR A 5 -19.21 -10.83 -23.11
N LEU A 6 -18.86 -12.03 -23.58
CA LEU A 6 -18.03 -12.96 -22.80
C LEU A 6 -16.63 -12.41 -22.57
N LEU A 7 -16.01 -11.85 -23.61
CA LEU A 7 -14.69 -11.21 -23.49
C LEU A 7 -14.73 -10.01 -22.53
N PHE A 8 -15.78 -9.19 -22.61
CA PHE A 8 -15.96 -8.07 -21.71
C PHE A 8 -16.15 -8.52 -20.26
N SER A 9 -16.99 -9.53 -20.02
CA SER A 9 -17.18 -10.09 -18.67
C SER A 9 -15.88 -10.67 -18.10
N LEU A 10 -15.08 -11.35 -18.92
CA LEU A 10 -13.79 -11.90 -18.52
C LEU A 10 -12.77 -10.78 -18.21
N LEU A 11 -12.77 -9.70 -19.00
CA LEU A 11 -11.93 -8.53 -18.77
C LEU A 11 -12.26 -7.85 -17.44
N PHE A 12 -13.54 -7.66 -17.11
CA PHE A 12 -13.96 -7.08 -15.83
C PHE A 12 -13.61 -7.99 -14.65
N LEU A 13 -13.78 -9.30 -14.79
CA LEU A 13 -13.36 -10.26 -13.78
C LEU A 13 -11.85 -10.19 -13.56
N ALA A 14 -11.04 -10.15 -14.63
CA ALA A 14 -9.60 -9.98 -14.57
C ALA A 14 -9.17 -8.66 -13.90
N LEU A 15 -9.91 -7.57 -14.15
CA LEU A 15 -9.62 -6.25 -13.59
C LEU A 15 -10.00 -6.15 -12.10
N GLN A 16 -11.02 -6.87 -11.64
CA GLN A 16 -11.40 -6.95 -10.23
C GLN A 16 -10.46 -7.88 -9.43
N VAL A 17 -10.05 -9.02 -9.99
CA VAL A 17 -9.10 -9.94 -9.33
C VAL A 17 -7.67 -9.44 -9.37
N SER A 18 -7.32 -8.57 -10.34
CA SER A 18 -6.15 -7.72 -10.20
C SER A 18 -6.47 -6.79 -9.04
N PRO A 19 -5.86 -6.92 -7.84
CA PRO A 19 -6.12 -5.98 -6.76
C PRO A 19 -5.79 -4.61 -7.32
N GLY A 20 -6.83 -3.83 -7.63
CA GLY A 20 -6.73 -2.58 -8.38
C GLY A 20 -5.77 -1.67 -7.66
N LEU A 21 -4.51 -1.75 -8.06
CA LEU A 21 -3.35 -1.07 -7.52
C LEU A 21 -3.60 -0.61 -6.08
N SER A 22 -3.66 -1.55 -5.12
CA SER A 22 -3.45 -1.23 -3.69
C SER A 22 -2.00 -0.81 -3.59
N SER A 23 -1.76 0.39 -4.09
CA SER A 23 -0.46 0.84 -4.49
C SER A 23 0.32 0.93 -3.18
N PRO A 24 1.50 0.30 -3.07
CA PRO A 24 2.42 0.61 -1.98
C PRO A 24 2.64 2.13 -1.87
N LYS A 25 2.37 2.88 -2.95
CA LYS A 25 2.30 4.34 -2.99
C LYS A 25 1.26 4.96 -2.05
N ARG A 26 0.07 4.39 -1.83
CA ARG A 26 -0.93 4.93 -0.87
C ARG A 26 -0.46 4.77 0.58
N ASP A 27 0.18 3.66 0.92
CA ASP A 27 0.73 3.44 2.27
C ASP A 27 2.01 4.26 2.52
N MET A 28 2.85 4.43 1.49
CA MET A 28 3.91 5.47 1.52
C MET A 28 3.33 6.88 1.61
N LEU A 29 2.11 7.11 1.11
CA LEU A 29 1.43 8.41 1.20
C LEU A 29 0.92 8.71 2.61
N PHE A 30 0.59 7.71 3.42
CA PHE A 30 0.29 7.90 4.84
C PHE A 30 1.57 8.10 5.65
N CYS A 31 2.66 7.46 5.23
CA CYS A 31 4.00 7.68 5.80
C CYS A 31 4.68 8.94 5.23
N LYS A 32 4.00 10.10 5.23
CA LYS A 32 4.60 11.35 4.75
C LYS A 32 5.76 11.76 5.65
N ARG A 33 6.96 11.91 5.06
CA ARG A 33 8.23 12.23 5.73
C ARG A 33 8.79 11.14 6.65
N GLY A 34 8.22 9.94 6.63
CA GLY A 34 8.76 8.79 7.37
C GLY A 34 9.40 7.76 6.44
N THR A 35 10.05 6.77 7.04
CA THR A 35 10.56 5.56 6.37
C THR A 35 9.77 4.34 6.84
N CYS A 36 9.44 3.45 5.91
CA CYS A 36 8.78 2.18 6.25
C CYS A 36 9.83 1.12 6.62
N HIS A 37 9.81 0.63 7.86
CA HIS A 37 10.68 -0.45 8.34
C HIS A 37 9.87 -1.72 8.61
N PHE A 38 10.45 -2.89 8.38
CA PHE A 38 9.83 -4.15 8.80
C PHE A 38 9.87 -4.29 10.33
N GLY A 39 8.72 -4.62 10.93
CA GLY A 39 8.63 -4.83 12.37
C GLY A 39 8.69 -3.53 13.17
N ARG A 40 9.58 -3.48 14.18
CA ARG A 40 9.75 -2.31 15.07
C ARG A 40 10.64 -1.26 14.42
N CYS A 41 10.39 -0.01 14.78
CA CYS A 41 11.27 1.09 14.39
C CYS A 41 12.64 0.95 15.06
N PRO A 42 13.71 1.43 14.40
CA PRO A 42 15.01 1.63 15.03
C PRO A 42 14.89 2.48 16.31
N SER A 43 15.81 2.31 17.26
CA SER A 43 15.78 2.99 18.58
C SER A 43 15.69 4.52 18.51
N HIS A 44 16.19 5.12 17.44
CA HIS A 44 16.23 6.56 17.21
C HIS A 44 15.00 7.08 16.45
N LEU A 45 14.10 6.21 16.00
CA LEU A 45 12.86 6.56 15.28
C LEU A 45 11.63 6.12 16.09
N ILE A 46 10.57 6.91 16.03
CA ILE A 46 9.27 6.59 16.62
C ILE A 46 8.33 6.02 15.58
N LYS A 47 7.48 5.07 15.99
CA LYS A 47 6.39 4.55 15.16
C LYS A 47 5.28 5.60 15.09
N VAL A 48 5.04 6.15 13.90
CA VAL A 48 3.96 7.13 13.65
C VAL A 48 2.79 6.53 12.87
N GLY A 49 2.94 5.30 12.36
CA GLY A 49 1.87 4.62 11.62
C GLY A 49 2.28 3.23 11.15
N SER A 50 1.48 2.67 10.24
CA SER A 50 1.74 1.40 9.56
C SER A 50 1.91 1.63 8.06
N CYS A 51 2.78 0.83 7.45
CA CYS A 51 2.88 0.70 6.01
C CYS A 51 2.30 -0.67 5.59
N PHE A 52 2.22 -0.94 4.28
CA PHE A 52 1.69 -2.20 3.77
C PHE A 52 2.36 -3.43 4.41
N GLY A 53 1.55 -4.39 4.83
CA GLY A 53 2.00 -5.64 5.46
C GLY A 53 2.51 -5.43 6.90
N PHE A 54 3.56 -6.17 7.28
CA PHE A 54 4.17 -6.11 8.63
C PHE A 54 5.21 -4.97 8.76
N ARG A 55 4.96 -3.84 8.10
CA ARG A 55 5.88 -2.70 8.10
C ARG A 55 5.30 -1.56 8.94
N SER A 56 6.15 -0.92 9.72
CA SER A 56 5.81 0.26 10.50
C SER A 56 6.36 1.51 9.82
N CYS A 57 5.57 2.59 9.82
CA CYS A 57 6.07 3.90 9.43
C CYS A 57 6.83 4.49 10.61
N CYS A 58 8.11 4.78 10.40
CA CYS A 58 9.04 5.29 11.39
C CYS A 58 9.48 6.69 11.01
N LYS A 59 9.56 7.60 11.97
CA LYS A 59 9.91 9.00 11.75
C LYS A 59 10.75 9.49 12.92
N TRP A 60 11.58 10.52 12.71
CA TRP A 60 12.32 11.12 13.81
C TRP A 60 11.35 11.80 14.81
N PRO A 61 11.64 11.75 16.12
CA PRO A 61 10.78 12.32 17.15
C PRO A 61 10.48 13.81 16.96
N TRP A 62 11.40 14.56 16.35
CA TRP A 62 11.31 16.01 16.14
C TRP A 62 10.68 16.41 14.81
N ASP A 63 10.42 15.48 13.89
CA ASP A 63 9.91 15.80 12.56
C ASP A 63 8.38 15.95 12.50
N ALA A 64 7.68 15.94 13.64
CA ALA A 64 6.21 15.90 13.81
C ALA A 64 5.41 16.50 12.64
#